data_AF-A0A0P4VZG9-F1
#
_entry.id   AF-A0A0P4VZG9-F1
#
_cell.length_a   1.000
_cell.length_b   1.000
_cell.length_c   1.000
_cell.angle_alpha   90.00
_cell.angle_beta   90.00
_cell.angle_gamma   90.00
#
_symmetry.space_group_name_H-M   'P 1'
#
loop_
_entity.id
_entity.type
_entity.pdbx_description
1 polymer ?
#
loop_
_entity_poly.entity_id
_entity_poly.type
_entity_poly.pdbx_seq_one_letter_code
_entity_poly.pdbx_strand_id
1 'polypeptide(L)'
;MPLNSEKWSRKRKIDHGSEWRPLYMHPRPTARGTAGAACSSAVREATGSREEGASALHSSGAGDLSSVPAGRDEEEGMDEGAFGVAAGGKLSGSKIGMNVRNSSALLPDPAHLPHYKLVKLFKSFRLQNLQQDHRPLKIVRASHQYMYDNTNSEYIDCVNFVSHVGHCHPSVVRAAYVTNNLDAVTPGWDIDWGEPTYPQQLRRTLPEYLDTFLFCNSGSEAVDLSLQLSQLYTGGTEAVVTDNAFHGSIDSVHHLSPKVFKANNITKADWVHIIPMPDLYRGEHRREDPAAIDKYLSEAREVVHEARQAGKKVACFISEPMLIIPGCIMPPPTWLQEVYKLVRESGGLCIADEVQTGLGRLGSHFWSFQAQEVHPDIVIIGKTIGNGYPMASVITSKEIAAVLGDRVKEYRCSQVMDAVGSVVLEGLRQEHLMEAAARVGNFLLEELIRLQHKHEYIGDVRGRGLMVGMEVVWSRQSRKPAQEIAEQIVNRMREEYVILANEGQERNILMVMPPMCFTQENAVSLIQRLDKVLSELPKHRVSKEEESSLLSYRMLPGMCEGRLGIIQPQKAGEEEDDGDGFQNSRTNMNLEYSQNSYQDLD
;
A
#
# COMPACT_ATOMS: atom_id res chain seq x y z
N MET A 1 -9.07 13.15 48.19
CA MET A 1 -9.05 12.10 49.24
C MET A 1 -9.14 10.73 48.57
N PRO A 2 -8.47 9.69 49.09
CA PRO A 2 -8.33 8.38 48.44
C PRO A 2 -9.41 7.37 48.89
N LEU A 3 -9.19 6.08 48.56
CA LEU A 3 -10.02 4.87 48.78
C LEU A 3 -10.98 4.58 47.60
N ASN A 4 -11.16 3.34 47.12
CA ASN A 4 -10.50 2.09 47.53
C ASN A 4 -10.46 1.06 46.40
N SER A 5 -9.44 0.20 46.40
CA SER A 5 -9.42 -1.05 45.63
C SER A 5 -9.99 -2.19 46.48
N GLU A 6 -10.97 -2.96 45.99
CA GLU A 6 -10.93 -4.44 46.02
C GLU A 6 -12.12 -5.15 45.32
N LYS A 7 -11.73 -6.12 44.47
CA LYS A 7 -12.30 -7.48 44.29
C LYS A 7 -13.78 -7.74 43.90
N TRP A 8 -13.90 -8.09 42.62
CA TRP A 8 -14.36 -9.42 42.10
C TRP A 8 -15.85 -9.79 41.94
N SER A 9 -16.08 -10.38 40.76
CA SER A 9 -17.06 -11.44 40.44
C SER A 9 -18.57 -11.08 40.39
N ARG A 10 -19.04 -10.78 39.17
CA ARG A 10 -20.37 -11.22 38.71
C ARG A 10 -20.27 -11.87 37.34
N LYS A 11 -20.28 -13.20 37.30
CA LYS A 11 -20.67 -13.97 36.10
C LYS A 11 -22.09 -13.55 35.72
N ARG A 12 -22.24 -12.69 34.71
CA ARG A 12 -23.53 -12.58 34.01
C ARG A 12 -23.57 -13.69 32.97
N LYS A 13 -24.43 -14.69 33.21
CA LYS A 13 -25.00 -15.48 32.11
C LYS A 13 -25.69 -14.48 31.18
N ILE A 14 -25.27 -14.43 29.92
CA ILE A 14 -26.04 -13.77 28.89
C ILE A 14 -27.08 -14.79 28.42
N ASP A 15 -28.34 -14.37 28.38
CA ASP A 15 -29.47 -15.23 28.05
C ASP A 15 -29.53 -15.44 26.53
N HIS A 16 -29.48 -16.69 26.07
CA HIS A 16 -29.57 -17.02 24.65
C HIS A 16 -31.04 -17.10 24.24
N GLY A 17 -31.65 -15.94 23.95
CA GLY A 17 -33.10 -15.86 23.75
C GLY A 17 -33.62 -14.59 23.08
N SER A 18 -32.99 -14.12 21.99
CA SER A 18 -33.59 -13.10 21.12
C SER A 18 -33.33 -13.38 19.64
N GLU A 19 -34.39 -13.73 18.91
CA GLU A 19 -34.38 -13.82 17.44
C GLU A 19 -34.07 -12.43 16.85
N TRP A 20 -32.95 -12.29 16.14
CA TRP A 20 -32.69 -11.11 15.32
C TRP A 20 -33.57 -11.14 14.07
N ARG A 21 -34.67 -10.37 14.08
CA ARG A 21 -35.48 -10.11 12.89
C ARG A 21 -34.93 -8.89 12.14
N PRO A 22 -34.56 -8.99 10.86
CA PRO A 22 -34.16 -7.82 10.08
C PRO A 22 -35.35 -6.89 9.81
N LEU A 23 -35.14 -5.59 10.03
CA LEU A 23 -36.11 -4.53 9.80
C LEU A 23 -36.23 -4.22 8.30
N TYR A 24 -37.02 -5.02 7.58
CA TYR A 24 -37.42 -4.71 6.21
C TYR A 24 -38.51 -3.63 6.19
N MET A 25 -38.16 -2.40 5.79
CA MET A 25 -39.17 -1.40 5.38
C MET A 25 -39.41 -1.46 3.88
N HIS A 26 -40.53 -2.08 3.49
CA HIS A 26 -41.10 -1.90 2.15
C HIS A 26 -42.01 -0.66 2.12
N PRO A 27 -41.94 0.20 1.09
CA PRO A 27 -42.92 1.27 0.89
C PRO A 27 -44.29 0.67 0.53
N ARG A 28 -45.37 1.19 1.14
CA ARG A 28 -46.74 0.83 0.77
C ARG A 28 -47.15 1.56 -0.52
N PRO A 29 -47.86 0.92 -1.46
CA PRO A 29 -48.44 1.61 -2.61
C PRO A 29 -49.67 2.41 -2.18
N THR A 30 -49.70 3.71 -2.49
CA THR A 30 -50.91 4.54 -2.37
C THR A 30 -51.80 4.35 -3.60
N ALA A 31 -53.12 4.27 -3.35
CA ALA A 31 -54.10 3.95 -4.38
C ALA A 31 -54.38 5.12 -5.35
N ARG A 32 -54.88 4.78 -6.53
CA ARG A 32 -55.35 5.75 -7.55
C ARG A 32 -56.53 6.57 -7.01
N GLY A 33 -56.51 7.88 -7.24
CA GLY A 33 -57.67 8.78 -7.18
C GLY A 33 -57.78 9.58 -8.47
N THR A 34 -58.96 9.60 -9.09
CA THR A 34 -59.20 10.23 -10.40
C THR A 34 -59.91 11.59 -10.29
N ALA A 35 -59.23 12.66 -10.70
CA ALA A 35 -59.76 13.96 -11.14
C ALA A 35 -58.56 14.75 -11.75
N GLY A 36 -58.68 15.65 -12.72
CA GLY A 36 -59.84 16.14 -13.47
C GLY A 36 -59.61 17.58 -13.95
N ALA A 37 -59.41 17.76 -15.28
CA ALA A 37 -59.48 19.01 -16.04
C ALA A 37 -58.52 20.21 -15.77
N ALA A 38 -57.63 20.49 -16.74
CA ALA A 38 -57.31 21.79 -17.36
C ALA A 38 -56.27 21.52 -18.49
N CYS A 39 -56.53 21.75 -19.79
CA CYS A 39 -56.42 23.03 -20.53
C CYS A 39 -55.17 23.87 -20.20
N SER A 40 -54.37 24.37 -21.15
CA SER A 40 -54.50 24.40 -22.63
C SER A 40 -53.18 24.78 -23.33
N SER A 41 -53.05 24.46 -24.64
CA SER A 41 -52.17 25.11 -25.65
C SER A 41 -50.63 25.09 -25.43
N ALA A 42 -49.76 25.11 -26.46
CA ALA A 42 -49.95 25.41 -27.87
C ALA A 42 -49.05 24.56 -28.81
N VAL A 43 -49.42 24.55 -30.09
CA VAL A 43 -48.74 23.90 -31.22
C VAL A 43 -47.73 24.86 -31.88
N ARG A 44 -46.59 24.35 -32.37
CA ARG A 44 -46.14 24.63 -33.76
C ARG A 44 -44.99 23.74 -34.25
N GLU A 45 -45.21 23.19 -35.44
CA GLU A 45 -44.24 22.55 -36.31
C GLU A 45 -43.35 23.61 -37.01
N ALA A 46 -42.19 23.17 -37.50
CA ALA A 46 -41.63 23.66 -38.76
C ALA A 46 -40.74 22.57 -39.39
N THR A 47 -41.20 21.99 -40.49
CA THR A 47 -40.39 21.16 -41.39
C THR A 47 -39.62 22.04 -42.37
N GLY A 48 -38.50 21.54 -42.90
CA GLY A 48 -37.67 22.30 -43.85
C GLY A 48 -36.60 21.44 -44.52
N SER A 49 -36.96 20.76 -45.61
CA SER A 49 -36.06 19.99 -46.46
C SER A 49 -35.25 20.88 -47.42
N ARG A 50 -34.05 20.41 -47.82
CA ARG A 50 -33.53 20.63 -49.18
C ARG A 50 -32.42 19.63 -49.55
N GLU A 51 -32.33 19.36 -50.85
CA GLU A 51 -31.54 18.29 -51.47
C GLU A 51 -30.28 18.81 -52.18
N GLU A 52 -29.53 17.83 -52.73
CA GLU A 52 -28.61 17.89 -53.87
C GLU A 52 -27.20 18.49 -53.74
N GLY A 53 -26.25 17.79 -54.37
CA GLY A 53 -24.83 18.15 -54.44
C GLY A 53 -23.91 16.99 -54.81
N ALA A 54 -24.11 16.36 -55.97
CA ALA A 54 -23.24 15.29 -56.48
C ALA A 54 -22.23 15.82 -57.52
N SER A 55 -20.96 15.40 -57.44
CA SER A 55 -20.06 15.35 -58.60
C SER A 55 -19.04 14.21 -58.43
N ALA A 56 -18.74 13.54 -59.55
CA ALA A 56 -17.80 12.42 -59.62
C ALA A 56 -16.58 12.83 -60.46
N LEU A 57 -15.47 12.10 -60.32
CA LEU A 57 -14.51 11.87 -61.41
C LEU A 57 -13.58 10.66 -61.09
N HIS A 58 -13.21 9.91 -62.13
CA HIS A 58 -12.40 8.69 -62.08
C HIS A 58 -10.88 8.96 -62.05
N SER A 59 -10.11 8.01 -61.49
CA SER A 59 -8.99 7.41 -62.23
C SER A 59 -8.59 6.02 -61.68
N SER A 60 -8.02 5.20 -62.56
CA SER A 60 -7.76 3.76 -62.45
C SER A 60 -6.40 3.39 -61.82
N GLY A 61 -6.31 2.18 -61.25
CA GLY A 61 -5.04 1.47 -61.02
C GLY A 61 -5.28 -0.01 -60.73
N ALA A 62 -4.76 -0.92 -61.56
CA ALA A 62 -4.92 -2.37 -61.43
C ALA A 62 -3.56 -3.09 -61.44
N GLY A 63 -3.51 -4.27 -60.82
CA GLY A 63 -2.33 -5.13 -60.64
C GLY A 63 -2.65 -6.18 -59.56
N ASP A 64 -3.37 -7.26 -59.85
CA ASP A 64 -2.97 -8.44 -60.63
C ASP A 64 -2.09 -9.41 -59.82
N LEU A 65 -2.61 -10.62 -59.55
CA LEU A 65 -1.84 -11.82 -59.20
C LEU A 65 -2.74 -13.08 -59.22
N SER A 66 -2.56 -13.85 -60.28
CA SER A 66 -2.88 -15.27 -60.47
C SER A 66 -1.96 -16.18 -59.61
N SER A 67 -2.16 -17.49 -59.35
CA SER A 67 -3.30 -18.45 -59.47
C SER A 67 -2.86 -19.91 -59.14
N VAL A 68 -3.76 -20.78 -58.66
CA VAL A 68 -3.71 -22.30 -58.74
C VAL A 68 -2.68 -23.05 -57.84
N PRO A 69 -2.85 -24.35 -57.43
CA PRO A 69 -4.00 -25.12 -56.92
C PRO A 69 -3.73 -25.86 -55.57
N ALA A 70 -4.71 -26.69 -55.14
CA ALA A 70 -4.59 -27.68 -54.05
C ALA A 70 -4.16 -29.11 -54.49
N GLY A 71 -3.69 -29.90 -53.54
CA GLY A 71 -3.61 -31.38 -53.52
C GLY A 71 -3.54 -31.83 -52.05
N ARG A 72 -4.51 -32.62 -51.56
CA ARG A 72 -4.59 -34.10 -51.54
C ARG A 72 -3.88 -34.77 -50.35
N ASP A 73 -4.72 -35.42 -49.54
CA ASP A 73 -4.60 -36.76 -48.95
C ASP A 73 -3.48 -36.95 -47.87
N GLU A 74 -3.65 -37.68 -46.76
CA GLU A 74 -4.60 -38.75 -46.35
C GLU A 74 -4.64 -38.86 -44.79
N GLU A 75 -5.75 -39.36 -44.21
CA GLU A 75 -5.95 -40.20 -42.99
C GLU A 75 -5.17 -39.91 -41.64
N GLU A 76 -5.63 -40.24 -40.42
CA GLU A 76 -6.71 -41.13 -39.92
C GLU A 76 -7.12 -40.81 -38.45
N GLY A 77 -8.36 -41.18 -38.03
CA GLY A 77 -8.68 -41.66 -36.67
C GLY A 77 -9.04 -40.70 -35.51
N MET A 78 -10.34 -40.53 -35.19
CA MET A 78 -11.03 -41.22 -34.06
C MET A 78 -12.43 -40.68 -33.70
N ASP A 79 -13.43 -41.55 -33.91
CA ASP A 79 -14.73 -41.76 -33.25
C ASP A 79 -15.74 -40.64 -32.87
N GLU A 80 -17.01 -40.94 -33.20
CA GLU A 80 -18.21 -40.16 -32.88
C GLU A 80 -18.86 -40.57 -31.54
N GLY A 81 -19.67 -39.66 -30.98
CA GLY A 81 -20.57 -39.93 -29.85
C GLY A 81 -21.84 -39.08 -29.94
N ALA A 82 -22.83 -39.55 -30.71
CA ALA A 82 -23.97 -38.74 -31.16
C ALA A 82 -25.05 -38.44 -30.10
N PHE A 83 -25.70 -37.27 -30.24
CA PHE A 83 -27.16 -37.01 -30.06
C PHE A 83 -27.39 -35.54 -30.54
N GLY A 84 -28.33 -35.19 -31.41
CA GLY A 84 -29.50 -35.91 -31.93
C GLY A 84 -30.71 -34.96 -31.96
N VAL A 85 -30.72 -34.00 -32.90
CA VAL A 85 -31.77 -32.96 -32.98
C VAL A 85 -33.01 -33.47 -33.70
N ALA A 86 -34.17 -33.39 -33.06
CA ALA A 86 -35.48 -33.63 -33.68
C ALA A 86 -36.43 -32.46 -33.40
N ALA A 87 -37.14 -32.01 -34.44
CA ALA A 87 -38.02 -30.84 -34.39
C ALA A 87 -39.50 -31.23 -34.18
N GLY A 88 -40.30 -30.26 -33.70
CA GLY A 88 -41.76 -30.27 -33.88
C GLY A 88 -42.59 -30.44 -32.60
N GLY A 89 -43.04 -29.32 -32.03
CA GLY A 89 -44.01 -29.32 -30.93
C GLY A 89 -44.66 -27.95 -30.73
N LYS A 90 -45.85 -27.73 -31.31
CA LYS A 90 -46.70 -26.59 -30.94
C LYS A 90 -47.28 -26.85 -29.55
N LEU A 91 -47.05 -25.95 -28.59
CA LEU A 91 -47.84 -25.87 -27.37
C LEU A 91 -48.44 -24.47 -27.21
N SER A 92 -49.74 -24.47 -26.91
CA SER A 92 -50.60 -23.29 -26.80
C SER A 92 -50.33 -22.52 -25.51
N GLY A 93 -50.71 -21.23 -25.51
CA GLY A 93 -50.49 -20.34 -24.39
C GLY A 93 -51.14 -20.84 -23.09
N SER A 94 -50.34 -20.86 -22.03
CA SER A 94 -50.82 -20.90 -20.64
C SER A 94 -50.18 -19.74 -19.87
N LYS A 95 -51.01 -18.99 -19.14
CA LYS A 95 -50.54 -17.91 -18.27
C LYS A 95 -49.81 -18.49 -17.07
N ILE A 96 -48.48 -18.51 -17.08
CA ILE A 96 -47.69 -18.80 -15.88
C ILE A 96 -47.40 -17.47 -15.17
N GLY A 97 -48.26 -17.13 -14.21
CA GLY A 97 -47.98 -16.03 -13.29
C GLY A 97 -46.92 -16.44 -12.28
N MET A 98 -45.69 -15.96 -12.43
CA MET A 98 -44.65 -16.19 -11.43
C MET A 98 -44.85 -15.29 -10.22
N ASN A 99 -45.24 -15.90 -9.12
CA ASN A 99 -45.49 -15.28 -7.83
C ASN A 99 -44.13 -15.03 -7.14
N VAL A 100 -43.62 -13.81 -7.15
CA VAL A 100 -42.32 -13.47 -6.52
C VAL A 100 -42.47 -13.41 -5.00
N ARG A 101 -42.53 -14.59 -4.36
CA ARG A 101 -42.50 -14.79 -2.91
C ARG A 101 -41.72 -16.07 -2.55
N ASN A 102 -40.39 -16.00 -2.71
CA ASN A 102 -39.38 -16.70 -1.89
C ASN A 102 -38.00 -16.54 -2.56
N SER A 103 -37.27 -15.47 -2.22
CA SER A 103 -35.87 -15.26 -2.66
C SER A 103 -34.84 -16.01 -1.79
N SER A 104 -35.28 -16.80 -0.80
CA SER A 104 -34.43 -17.56 0.11
C SER A 104 -33.92 -18.89 -0.45
N ALA A 105 -34.17 -19.20 -1.73
CA ALA A 105 -33.94 -20.51 -2.34
C ALA A 105 -32.89 -20.51 -3.48
N LEU A 106 -32.15 -19.40 -3.67
CA LEU A 106 -31.16 -19.24 -4.75
C LEU A 106 -29.69 -19.21 -4.28
N LEU A 107 -29.44 -19.39 -2.97
CA LEU A 107 -28.08 -19.66 -2.48
C LEU A 107 -27.89 -21.18 -2.40
N PRO A 108 -26.90 -21.78 -3.07
CA PRO A 108 -26.56 -23.18 -2.86
C PRO A 108 -26.09 -23.39 -1.42
N ASP A 109 -26.42 -24.53 -0.83
CA ASP A 109 -25.93 -24.92 0.50
C ASP A 109 -24.38 -24.86 0.52
N PRO A 110 -23.76 -24.13 1.46
CA PRO A 110 -22.31 -24.09 1.62
C PRO A 110 -21.65 -25.48 1.71
N ALA A 111 -22.37 -26.51 2.16
CA ALA A 111 -21.91 -27.89 2.21
C ALA A 111 -21.72 -28.55 0.82
N HIS A 112 -22.33 -28.00 -0.23
CA HIS A 112 -22.25 -28.50 -1.61
C HIS A 112 -21.26 -27.73 -2.49
N LEU A 113 -20.65 -26.65 -2.01
CA LEU A 113 -19.52 -26.03 -2.68
C LEU A 113 -18.28 -26.96 -2.63
N PRO A 114 -17.44 -27.02 -3.69
CA PRO A 114 -16.26 -27.90 -3.76
C PRO A 114 -15.08 -27.49 -2.84
N HIS A 115 -15.37 -26.87 -1.69
CA HIS A 115 -14.38 -26.44 -0.69
C HIS A 115 -13.48 -27.57 -0.18
N TYR A 116 -13.99 -28.80 -0.06
CA TYR A 116 -13.25 -29.89 0.60
C TYR A 116 -12.06 -30.43 -0.20
N LYS A 117 -12.05 -30.30 -1.53
CA LYS A 117 -10.91 -30.73 -2.37
C LYS A 117 -9.81 -29.65 -2.43
N LEU A 118 -10.18 -28.38 -2.55
CA LEU A 118 -9.21 -27.26 -2.57
C LEU A 118 -8.39 -27.16 -1.28
N VAL A 119 -9.01 -27.40 -0.11
CA VAL A 119 -8.31 -27.41 1.20
C VAL A 119 -7.23 -28.49 1.30
N LYS A 120 -7.29 -29.57 0.50
CA LYS A 120 -6.18 -30.54 0.42
C LYS A 120 -5.03 -30.05 -0.47
N LEU A 121 -5.32 -29.39 -1.59
CA LEU A 121 -4.29 -28.86 -2.51
C LEU A 121 -3.45 -27.74 -1.86
N PHE A 122 -4.07 -26.87 -1.06
CA PHE A 122 -3.35 -25.79 -0.37
C PHE A 122 -2.57 -26.25 0.87
N LYS A 123 -2.80 -27.47 1.40
CA LYS A 123 -2.02 -27.97 2.55
C LYS A 123 -0.56 -28.24 2.22
N SER A 124 -0.25 -28.61 0.98
CA SER A 124 1.12 -28.81 0.48
C SER A 124 1.87 -27.52 0.18
N PHE A 125 1.17 -26.39 0.05
CA PHE A 125 1.74 -25.05 -0.22
C PHE A 125 1.92 -24.19 1.05
N ARG A 126 2.00 -24.81 2.24
CA ARG A 126 2.47 -24.07 3.42
C ARG A 126 3.95 -23.73 3.25
N LEU A 127 4.24 -22.44 3.11
CA LEU A 127 5.57 -21.86 3.24
C LEU A 127 6.29 -22.47 4.46
N GLN A 128 7.44 -23.10 4.24
CA GLN A 128 8.17 -23.84 5.28
C GLN A 128 8.95 -22.92 6.27
N ASN A 129 8.77 -21.60 6.18
CA ASN A 129 9.58 -20.61 6.87
C ASN A 129 8.89 -20.01 8.11
N LEU A 130 8.32 -20.87 8.97
CA LEU A 130 8.00 -20.54 10.36
C LEU A 130 8.48 -21.68 11.26
N GLN A 131 9.79 -21.69 11.54
CA GLN A 131 10.35 -22.49 12.63
C GLN A 131 10.02 -21.84 13.98
N GLN A 132 8.85 -22.15 14.54
CA GLN A 132 8.60 -22.30 15.98
C GLN A 132 7.16 -22.80 16.21
N ASP A 133 6.87 -23.32 17.41
CA ASP A 133 5.81 -24.29 17.73
C ASP A 133 4.36 -23.74 17.74
N HIS A 134 4.10 -22.65 17.01
CA HIS A 134 2.84 -21.91 17.06
C HIS A 134 1.89 -22.31 15.93
N ARG A 135 0.68 -22.76 16.29
CA ARG A 135 -0.41 -22.98 15.33
C ARG A 135 -0.69 -21.66 14.57
N PRO A 136 -0.78 -21.67 13.23
CA PRO A 136 -1.06 -20.45 12.47
C PRO A 136 -2.43 -19.88 12.85
N LEU A 137 -2.53 -18.55 12.94
CA LEU A 137 -3.79 -17.87 13.26
C LEU A 137 -4.78 -18.10 12.13
N LYS A 138 -5.88 -18.80 12.41
CA LYS A 138 -6.92 -19.06 11.41
C LYS A 138 -8.07 -18.09 11.61
N ILE A 139 -7.97 -16.91 10.99
CA ILE A 139 -9.07 -15.98 10.83
C ILE A 139 -10.13 -16.59 9.90
N VAL A 140 -11.41 -16.44 10.26
CA VAL A 140 -12.56 -16.97 9.50
C VAL A 140 -13.66 -15.94 9.24
N ARG A 141 -13.63 -14.80 9.94
CA ARG A 141 -14.56 -13.67 9.78
C ARG A 141 -13.83 -12.38 10.15
N ALA A 142 -14.24 -11.26 9.59
CA ALA A 142 -13.80 -9.93 10.00
C ALA A 142 -14.96 -8.94 9.91
N SER A 143 -14.88 -7.81 10.61
CA SER A 143 -15.88 -6.74 10.59
C SER A 143 -15.26 -5.42 11.08
N HIS A 144 -15.40 -4.34 10.31
CA HIS A 144 -14.77 -3.04 10.60
C HIS A 144 -13.26 -3.17 10.87
N GLN A 145 -12.77 -2.83 12.07
CA GLN A 145 -11.37 -2.94 12.50
C GLN A 145 -11.05 -4.23 13.29
N TYR A 146 -11.92 -5.24 13.22
CA TYR A 146 -11.80 -6.48 13.99
C TYR A 146 -11.73 -7.72 13.10
N MET A 147 -10.92 -8.68 13.53
CA MET A 147 -10.83 -10.03 12.96
C MET A 147 -11.26 -11.09 13.99
N TYR A 148 -11.76 -12.22 13.52
CA TYR A 148 -12.26 -13.31 14.36
C TYR A 148 -11.69 -14.64 13.92
N ASP A 149 -11.10 -15.37 14.86
CA ASP A 149 -10.54 -16.69 14.60
C ASP A 149 -11.62 -17.81 14.57
N ASN A 150 -11.18 -19.02 14.25
CA ASN A 150 -12.04 -20.20 14.20
C ASN A 150 -12.57 -20.67 15.58
N THR A 151 -12.29 -19.94 16.66
CA THR A 151 -12.86 -20.11 18.01
C THR A 151 -13.78 -18.95 18.41
N ASN A 152 -14.02 -18.00 17.50
CA ASN A 152 -14.70 -16.71 17.73
C ASN A 152 -13.97 -15.76 18.68
N SER A 153 -12.66 -15.94 18.91
CA SER A 153 -11.86 -14.93 19.60
C SER A 153 -11.74 -13.68 18.71
N GLU A 154 -12.04 -12.51 19.26
CA GLU A 154 -11.93 -11.21 18.59
C GLU A 154 -10.51 -10.67 18.70
N TYR A 155 -9.98 -10.12 17.61
CA TYR A 155 -8.67 -9.50 17.51
C TYR A 155 -8.82 -8.07 16.97
N ILE A 156 -8.10 -7.12 17.56
CA ILE A 156 -7.93 -5.79 16.97
C ILE A 156 -6.97 -5.92 15.78
N ASP A 157 -7.40 -5.44 14.60
CA ASP A 157 -6.57 -5.44 13.39
C ASP A 157 -5.81 -4.12 13.26
N CYS A 158 -4.48 -4.20 13.40
CA CYS A 158 -3.56 -3.08 13.21
C CYS A 158 -2.73 -3.19 11.92
N VAL A 159 -3.06 -4.06 10.96
CA VAL A 159 -2.22 -4.30 9.77
C VAL A 159 -2.94 -4.22 8.42
N ASN A 160 -4.24 -4.56 8.33
CA ASN A 160 -4.92 -4.63 7.03
C ASN A 160 -5.52 -3.28 6.60
N PHE A 161 -4.66 -2.28 6.36
CA PHE A 161 -5.05 -0.99 5.77
C PHE A 161 -5.77 -1.12 4.41
N VAL A 162 -5.63 -2.25 3.72
CA VAL A 162 -6.35 -2.61 2.48
C VAL A 162 -7.87 -2.58 2.68
N SER A 163 -8.35 -3.03 3.84
CA SER A 163 -9.73 -2.90 4.29
C SER A 163 -9.99 -1.49 4.81
N HIS A 164 -9.78 -0.52 3.91
CA HIS A 164 -9.72 0.90 4.14
C HIS A 164 -10.91 1.48 4.93
N VAL A 165 -12.16 1.21 4.53
CA VAL A 165 -13.37 1.62 5.27
C VAL A 165 -13.82 0.56 6.28
N GLY A 166 -13.03 -0.50 6.48
CA GLY A 166 -13.32 -1.61 7.37
C GLY A 166 -13.66 -2.91 6.66
N HIS A 167 -13.34 -4.01 7.32
CA HIS A 167 -13.68 -5.37 6.90
C HIS A 167 -15.17 -5.55 6.69
N CYS A 168 -15.53 -6.18 5.57
CA CYS A 168 -16.91 -6.52 5.21
C CYS A 168 -17.90 -5.35 5.32
N HIS A 169 -17.45 -4.11 5.03
CA HIS A 169 -18.29 -2.92 5.11
C HIS A 169 -19.63 -3.12 4.36
N PRO A 170 -20.80 -2.99 5.03
CA PRO A 170 -22.06 -3.47 4.48
C PRO A 170 -22.43 -2.85 3.12
N SER A 171 -22.12 -1.57 2.92
CA SER A 171 -22.41 -0.88 1.66
C SER A 171 -21.51 -1.39 0.53
N VAL A 172 -20.22 -1.64 0.80
CA VAL A 172 -19.27 -2.17 -0.18
C VAL A 172 -19.66 -3.60 -0.60
N VAL A 173 -19.96 -4.46 0.39
CA VAL A 173 -20.43 -5.83 0.15
C VAL A 173 -21.72 -5.83 -0.67
N ARG A 174 -22.66 -4.93 -0.36
CA ARG A 174 -23.91 -4.78 -1.11
C ARG A 174 -23.68 -4.30 -2.54
N ALA A 175 -22.82 -3.32 -2.76
CA ALA A 175 -22.49 -2.82 -4.11
C ALA A 175 -21.89 -3.93 -4.97
N ALA A 176 -20.82 -4.59 -4.47
CA ALA A 176 -20.19 -5.70 -5.16
C ALA A 176 -21.18 -6.85 -5.45
N TYR A 177 -22.06 -7.21 -4.49
CA TYR A 177 -23.04 -8.27 -4.67
C TYR A 177 -24.11 -7.91 -5.71
N VAL A 178 -24.74 -6.74 -5.59
CA VAL A 178 -25.83 -6.29 -6.47
C VAL A 178 -25.32 -6.19 -7.91
N THR A 179 -24.23 -5.45 -8.13
CA THR A 179 -23.73 -5.23 -9.49
C THR A 179 -23.29 -6.55 -10.14
N ASN A 180 -22.49 -7.41 -9.47
CA ASN A 180 -22.04 -8.68 -10.05
C ASN A 180 -23.19 -9.67 -10.39
N ASN A 181 -24.34 -9.60 -9.73
CA ASN A 181 -25.42 -10.58 -9.92
C ASN A 181 -26.61 -10.05 -10.74
N LEU A 182 -26.78 -8.72 -10.84
CA LEU A 182 -28.00 -8.10 -11.38
C LEU A 182 -27.74 -7.08 -12.49
N ASP A 183 -26.64 -6.34 -12.43
CA ASP A 183 -26.43 -5.15 -13.29
C ASP A 183 -25.20 -5.25 -14.22
N ALA A 184 -24.22 -6.11 -13.89
CA ALA A 184 -22.93 -6.17 -14.57
C ALA A 184 -23.03 -6.74 -15.99
N VAL A 185 -22.64 -5.92 -16.96
CA VAL A 185 -22.34 -6.31 -18.34
C VAL A 185 -20.86 -6.65 -18.44
N THR A 186 -20.52 -7.79 -19.02
CA THR A 186 -19.13 -8.17 -19.31
C THR A 186 -18.48 -7.10 -20.19
N PRO A 187 -17.31 -6.53 -19.81
CA PRO A 187 -16.62 -5.54 -20.63
C PRO A 187 -16.36 -6.05 -22.05
N GLY A 188 -16.79 -5.25 -23.04
CA GLY A 188 -16.57 -5.49 -24.46
C GLY A 188 -16.04 -4.23 -25.13
N TRP A 189 -15.27 -4.41 -26.21
CA TRP A 189 -14.41 -3.39 -26.80
C TRP A 189 -15.15 -2.09 -27.18
N ASP A 190 -16.37 -2.21 -27.71
CA ASP A 190 -17.20 -1.08 -28.16
C ASP A 190 -18.58 -1.04 -27.47
N ILE A 191 -18.67 -1.52 -26.22
CA ILE A 191 -19.90 -1.38 -25.42
C ILE A 191 -19.88 -0.04 -24.69
N ASP A 192 -20.98 0.69 -24.77
CA ASP A 192 -21.27 1.88 -23.97
C ASP A 192 -22.29 1.51 -22.88
N TRP A 193 -21.90 1.70 -21.61
CA TRP A 193 -22.76 1.54 -20.44
C TRP A 193 -22.92 2.85 -19.65
N GLY A 194 -22.67 3.99 -20.32
CA GLY A 194 -22.70 5.33 -19.75
C GLY A 194 -21.39 5.74 -19.08
N GLU A 195 -21.31 7.01 -18.69
CA GLU A 195 -20.16 7.54 -17.96
C GLU A 195 -20.12 7.00 -16.52
N PRO A 196 -19.01 6.38 -16.08
CA PRO A 196 -18.86 5.90 -14.71
C PRO A 196 -18.82 7.07 -13.72
N THR A 197 -19.51 6.93 -12.59
CA THR A 197 -19.60 7.97 -11.56
C THR A 197 -18.29 8.09 -10.75
N TYR A 198 -17.60 6.98 -10.53
CA TYR A 198 -16.45 6.86 -9.67
C TYR A 198 -15.23 7.70 -10.14
N PRO A 199 -14.82 7.67 -11.42
CA PRO A 199 -13.75 8.56 -11.90
C PRO A 199 -14.11 10.04 -11.74
N GLN A 200 -15.38 10.42 -11.96
CA GLN A 200 -15.84 11.79 -11.76
C GLN A 200 -15.78 12.22 -10.29
N GLN A 201 -16.07 11.31 -9.34
CA GLN A 201 -15.90 11.56 -7.91
C GLN A 201 -14.42 11.69 -7.54
N LEU A 202 -13.59 10.75 -7.98
CA LEU A 202 -12.15 10.73 -7.68
C LEU A 202 -11.44 11.97 -8.23
N ARG A 203 -11.83 12.43 -9.43
CA ARG A 203 -11.33 13.64 -10.08
C ARG A 203 -11.52 14.92 -9.27
N ARG A 204 -12.50 14.98 -8.36
CA ARG A 204 -12.73 16.13 -7.46
C ARG A 204 -11.71 16.22 -6.33
N THR A 205 -10.92 15.17 -6.11
CA THR A 205 -9.88 15.10 -5.06
C THR A 205 -8.47 15.38 -5.60
N LEU A 206 -8.35 15.60 -6.92
CA LEU A 206 -7.09 15.65 -7.67
C LEU A 206 -6.88 17.04 -8.32
N PRO A 207 -5.61 17.44 -8.54
CA PRO A 207 -5.25 18.58 -9.40
C PRO A 207 -5.90 18.52 -10.79
N GLU A 208 -6.09 19.67 -11.43
CA GLU A 208 -6.91 19.77 -12.65
C GLU A 208 -6.36 18.96 -13.84
N TYR A 209 -5.03 18.86 -13.94
CA TYR A 209 -4.31 18.20 -15.03
C TYR A 209 -4.32 16.65 -14.94
N LEU A 210 -4.72 16.07 -13.81
CA LEU A 210 -4.88 14.62 -13.64
C LEU A 210 -6.33 14.24 -13.94
N ASP A 211 -6.65 14.12 -15.24
CA ASP A 211 -8.02 14.06 -15.75
C ASP A 211 -8.38 12.76 -16.49
N THR A 212 -7.42 11.85 -16.66
CA THR A 212 -7.60 10.56 -17.33
C THR A 212 -7.34 9.41 -16.39
N PHE A 213 -8.28 8.46 -16.34
CA PHE A 213 -8.30 7.34 -15.38
C PHE A 213 -8.29 6.02 -16.14
N LEU A 214 -7.21 5.26 -15.98
CA LEU A 214 -7.00 3.95 -16.58
C LEU A 214 -7.11 2.93 -15.45
N PHE A 215 -8.05 2.00 -15.53
CA PHE A 215 -8.35 1.02 -14.47
C PHE A 215 -7.65 -0.32 -14.69
N CYS A 216 -7.15 -0.89 -13.60
CA CYS A 216 -6.49 -2.20 -13.55
C CYS A 216 -7.08 -3.02 -12.39
N ASN A 217 -6.69 -4.28 -12.25
CA ASN A 217 -7.17 -5.17 -11.17
C ASN A 217 -6.26 -5.16 -9.93
N SER A 218 -5.00 -4.72 -10.07
CA SER A 218 -4.01 -4.71 -9.01
C SER A 218 -3.05 -3.51 -9.10
N GLY A 219 -2.44 -3.14 -7.97
CA GLY A 219 -1.41 -2.09 -7.94
C GLY A 219 -0.21 -2.44 -8.82
N SER A 220 0.19 -3.72 -8.88
CA SER A 220 1.26 -4.19 -9.77
C SER A 220 0.94 -3.94 -11.25
N GLU A 221 -0.29 -4.22 -11.71
CA GLU A 221 -0.71 -3.92 -13.09
C GLU A 221 -0.69 -2.41 -13.37
N ALA A 222 -1.07 -1.59 -12.39
CA ALA A 222 -1.05 -0.14 -12.53
C ALA A 222 0.38 0.41 -12.56
N VAL A 223 1.33 -0.17 -11.82
CA VAL A 223 2.76 0.17 -11.94
C VAL A 223 3.33 -0.24 -13.30
N ASP A 224 3.04 -1.46 -13.78
CA ASP A 224 3.44 -1.91 -15.12
C ASP A 224 2.94 -0.96 -16.23
N LEU A 225 1.65 -0.60 -16.18
CA LEU A 225 1.06 0.36 -17.10
C LEU A 225 1.70 1.75 -17.00
N SER A 226 2.02 2.22 -15.80
CA SER A 226 2.68 3.52 -15.59
C SER A 226 4.10 3.57 -16.19
N LEU A 227 4.83 2.46 -16.11
CA LEU A 227 6.15 2.30 -16.73
C LEU A 227 6.02 2.33 -18.26
N GLN A 228 5.06 1.57 -18.81
CA GLN A 228 4.79 1.54 -20.25
C GLN A 228 4.39 2.93 -20.78
N LEU A 229 3.49 3.64 -20.10
CA LEU A 229 3.11 5.01 -20.45
C LEU A 229 4.32 5.94 -20.46
N SER A 230 5.16 5.87 -19.42
CA SER A 230 6.35 6.71 -19.30
C SER A 230 7.35 6.46 -20.41
N GLN A 231 7.60 5.18 -20.75
CA GLN A 231 8.51 4.81 -21.84
C GLN A 231 7.98 5.26 -23.20
N LEU A 232 6.68 5.05 -23.49
CA LEU A 232 6.07 5.46 -24.75
C LEU A 232 5.99 6.98 -24.92
N TYR A 233 5.68 7.72 -23.84
CA TYR A 233 5.55 9.19 -23.87
C TYR A 233 6.92 9.90 -23.98
N THR A 234 7.88 9.48 -23.16
CA THR A 234 9.21 10.12 -23.16
C THR A 234 10.12 9.60 -24.28
N GLY A 235 9.91 8.37 -24.75
CA GLY A 235 10.88 7.64 -25.57
C GLY A 235 12.15 7.25 -24.80
N GLY A 236 12.12 7.27 -23.46
CA GLY A 236 13.15 6.71 -22.58
C GLY A 236 12.89 5.25 -22.25
N THR A 237 13.89 4.58 -21.68
CA THR A 237 13.80 3.18 -21.20
C THR A 237 14.01 3.06 -19.71
N GLU A 238 14.75 4.00 -19.10
CA GLU A 238 15.25 3.83 -17.75
C GLU A 238 14.25 4.27 -16.68
N ALA A 239 14.21 3.56 -15.56
CA ALA A 239 13.42 3.93 -14.39
C ALA A 239 14.32 4.25 -13.20
N VAL A 240 14.03 5.35 -12.51
CA VAL A 240 14.65 5.70 -11.23
C VAL A 240 13.71 5.25 -10.11
N VAL A 241 14.25 4.64 -9.05
CA VAL A 241 13.51 4.16 -7.88
C VAL A 241 14.23 4.52 -6.59
N THR A 242 13.50 4.67 -5.48
CA THR A 242 14.10 4.83 -4.16
C THR A 242 14.55 3.50 -3.58
N ASP A 243 15.66 3.50 -2.84
CA ASP A 243 16.11 2.26 -2.19
C ASP A 243 15.09 1.73 -1.18
N ASN A 244 15.06 0.42 -1.01
CA ASN A 244 14.10 -0.34 -0.20
C ASN A 244 12.61 -0.17 -0.59
N ALA A 245 12.30 0.47 -1.72
CA ALA A 245 10.94 0.55 -2.24
C ALA A 245 10.34 -0.83 -2.58
N PHE A 246 9.00 -0.87 -2.61
CA PHE A 246 8.20 -1.98 -3.08
C PHE A 246 7.02 -1.45 -3.90
N HIS A 247 7.02 -1.72 -5.20
CA HIS A 247 5.97 -1.26 -6.12
C HIS A 247 5.09 -2.41 -6.65
N GLY A 248 5.46 -3.67 -6.42
CA GLY A 248 4.60 -4.81 -6.76
C GLY A 248 5.34 -6.11 -6.99
N SER A 249 4.63 -7.07 -7.59
CA SER A 249 5.06 -8.47 -7.72
C SER A 249 4.85 -9.08 -9.12
N ILE A 250 4.75 -8.23 -10.15
CA ILE A 250 4.80 -8.65 -11.57
C ILE A 250 6.26 -8.50 -12.03
N ASP A 251 6.69 -9.29 -13.01
CA ASP A 251 8.10 -9.41 -13.41
C ASP A 251 8.78 -8.06 -13.74
N SER A 252 8.15 -7.25 -14.59
CA SER A 252 8.55 -5.87 -14.89
C SER A 252 8.68 -4.97 -13.65
N VAL A 253 7.81 -5.19 -12.66
CA VAL A 253 7.70 -4.40 -11.41
C VAL A 253 8.63 -4.92 -10.31
N HIS A 254 9.05 -6.19 -10.35
CA HIS A 254 10.06 -6.72 -9.43
C HIS A 254 11.38 -5.95 -9.53
N HIS A 255 11.79 -5.58 -10.74
CA HIS A 255 12.99 -4.77 -10.96
C HIS A 255 12.86 -3.36 -10.38
N LEU A 256 11.64 -2.80 -10.30
CA LEU A 256 11.36 -1.53 -9.64
C LEU A 256 11.31 -1.63 -8.10
N SER A 257 11.47 -2.82 -7.52
CA SER A 257 11.26 -3.05 -6.08
C SER A 257 12.54 -3.53 -5.38
N PRO A 258 13.47 -2.62 -5.00
CA PRO A 258 14.74 -2.99 -4.34
C PRO A 258 14.60 -3.92 -3.14
N LYS A 259 13.54 -3.79 -2.34
CA LYS A 259 13.30 -4.75 -1.24
C LYS A 259 13.16 -6.19 -1.73
N VAL A 260 12.47 -6.41 -2.86
CA VAL A 260 12.21 -7.75 -3.40
C VAL A 260 13.46 -8.35 -3.98
N PHE A 261 14.19 -7.63 -4.83
CA PHE A 261 15.36 -8.21 -5.49
C PHE A 261 16.54 -8.40 -4.51
N LYS A 262 16.74 -7.50 -3.54
CA LYS A 262 17.69 -7.73 -2.43
C LYS A 262 17.33 -8.99 -1.63
N ALA A 263 16.07 -9.13 -1.18
CA ALA A 263 15.65 -10.26 -0.35
C ALA A 263 15.72 -11.62 -1.07
N ASN A 264 15.64 -11.64 -2.40
CA ASN A 264 15.70 -12.87 -3.21
C ASN A 264 17.04 -13.07 -3.93
N ASN A 265 18.06 -12.23 -3.67
CA ASN A 265 19.35 -12.22 -4.39
C ASN A 265 19.21 -12.16 -5.92
N ILE A 266 18.22 -11.41 -6.41
CA ILE A 266 17.99 -11.18 -7.84
C ILE A 266 18.85 -9.98 -8.27
N THR A 267 19.58 -10.12 -9.37
CA THR A 267 20.32 -8.99 -9.97
C THR A 267 19.34 -7.92 -10.45
N LYS A 268 19.53 -6.68 -9.99
CA LYS A 268 18.81 -5.50 -10.51
C LYS A 268 19.03 -5.39 -12.02
N ALA A 269 17.97 -5.16 -12.78
CA ALA A 269 18.08 -4.92 -14.23
C ALA A 269 18.88 -3.64 -14.53
N ASP A 270 19.59 -3.62 -15.67
CA ASP A 270 20.45 -2.49 -16.06
C ASP A 270 19.69 -1.18 -16.29
N TRP A 271 18.41 -1.26 -16.66
CA TRP A 271 17.54 -0.10 -16.92
C TRP A 271 16.96 0.55 -15.65
N VAL A 272 17.17 -0.04 -14.47
CA VAL A 272 16.73 0.52 -13.18
C VAL A 272 17.88 1.19 -12.46
N HIS A 273 17.64 2.39 -11.92
CA HIS A 273 18.62 3.19 -11.19
C HIS A 273 18.10 3.44 -9.78
N ILE A 274 18.85 3.02 -8.76
CA ILE A 274 18.44 3.21 -7.35
C ILE A 274 19.04 4.52 -6.85
N ILE A 275 18.20 5.45 -6.39
CA ILE A 275 18.65 6.58 -5.57
C ILE A 275 18.53 6.23 -4.08
N PRO A 276 19.43 6.73 -3.22
CA PRO A 276 19.39 6.45 -1.80
C PRO A 276 18.09 6.95 -1.16
N MET A 277 17.59 6.18 -0.19
CA MET A 277 16.44 6.56 0.60
C MET A 277 16.84 7.56 1.71
N PRO A 278 16.12 8.67 1.89
CA PRO A 278 16.46 9.71 2.88
C PRO A 278 16.02 9.36 4.31
N ASP A 279 16.52 8.24 4.84
CA ASP A 279 16.23 7.76 6.21
C ASP A 279 17.10 8.46 7.25
N LEU A 280 16.58 9.57 7.80
CA LEU A 280 17.25 10.36 8.83
C LEU A 280 17.35 9.68 10.22
N TYR A 281 16.93 8.42 10.38
CA TYR A 281 17.16 7.64 11.61
C TYR A 281 18.30 6.63 11.44
N ARG A 282 18.23 5.77 10.43
CA ARG A 282 19.13 4.62 10.24
C ARG A 282 20.09 4.78 9.07
N GLY A 283 19.73 5.57 8.07
CA GLY A 283 20.49 5.77 6.84
C GLY A 283 21.89 6.33 7.06
N GLU A 284 22.63 6.48 5.96
CA GLU A 284 24.01 6.99 5.99
C GLU A 284 24.07 8.41 6.54
N HIS A 285 23.19 9.30 6.07
CA HIS A 285 23.10 10.68 6.55
C HIS A 285 21.89 10.84 7.46
N ARG A 286 22.13 11.20 8.72
CA ARG A 286 21.13 11.11 9.80
C ARG A 286 20.69 12.48 10.26
N ARG A 287 19.61 12.55 11.05
CA ARG A 287 19.08 13.80 11.64
C ARG A 287 20.09 14.62 12.46
N GLU A 288 21.20 14.01 12.86
CA GLU A 288 22.32 14.69 13.54
C GLU A 288 23.23 15.49 12.59
N ASP A 289 23.18 15.23 11.28
CA ASP A 289 23.97 15.90 10.26
C ASP A 289 23.12 16.99 9.56
N PRO A 290 23.45 18.29 9.73
CA PRO A 290 22.71 19.38 9.08
C PRO A 290 22.71 19.33 7.55
N ALA A 291 23.68 18.65 6.94
CA ALA A 291 23.80 18.51 5.49
C ALA A 291 23.17 17.21 4.94
N ALA A 292 22.45 16.43 5.78
CA ALA A 292 21.98 15.10 5.38
C ALA A 292 21.08 15.10 4.14
N ILE A 293 20.18 16.09 4.03
CA ILE A 293 19.26 16.23 2.88
C ILE A 293 20.07 16.54 1.60
N ASP A 294 21.02 17.46 1.67
CA ASP A 294 21.86 17.86 0.54
C ASP A 294 22.72 16.71 0.03
N LYS A 295 23.26 15.87 0.93
CA LYS A 295 24.04 14.68 0.56
C LYS A 295 23.19 13.65 -0.19
N TYR A 296 21.99 13.32 0.33
CA TYR A 296 21.05 12.46 -0.37
C TYR A 296 20.62 13.02 -1.74
N LEU A 297 20.53 14.34 -1.89
CA LEU A 297 20.27 14.99 -3.17
C LEU A 297 21.48 14.98 -4.11
N SER A 298 22.71 15.04 -3.59
CA SER A 298 23.94 14.87 -4.39
C SER A 298 24.02 13.46 -4.96
N GLU A 299 23.86 12.45 -4.12
CA GLU A 299 23.89 11.04 -4.53
C GLU A 299 22.77 10.72 -5.54
N ALA A 300 21.55 11.24 -5.33
CA ALA A 300 20.47 11.11 -6.31
C ALA A 300 20.83 11.79 -7.65
N ARG A 301 21.49 12.95 -7.62
CA ARG A 301 21.96 13.68 -8.81
C ARG A 301 23.07 12.93 -9.53
N GLU A 302 24.00 12.33 -8.80
CA GLU A 302 25.09 11.51 -9.33
C GLU A 302 24.53 10.30 -10.10
N VAL A 303 23.63 9.51 -9.49
CA VAL A 303 22.95 8.37 -10.13
C VAL A 303 22.24 8.76 -11.44
N VAL A 304 21.48 9.85 -11.43
CA VAL A 304 20.77 10.33 -12.64
C VAL A 304 21.76 10.89 -13.68
N HIS A 305 22.86 11.50 -13.25
CA HIS A 305 23.90 12.01 -14.13
C HIS A 305 24.68 10.88 -14.82
N GLU A 306 25.07 9.84 -14.09
CA GLU A 306 25.76 8.66 -14.62
C GLU A 306 24.93 7.94 -15.69
N ALA A 307 23.63 7.76 -15.45
CA ALA A 307 22.71 7.20 -16.46
C ALA A 307 22.74 8.03 -17.75
N ARG A 308 22.68 9.36 -17.65
CA ARG A 308 22.75 10.27 -18.82
C ARG A 308 24.10 10.24 -19.53
N GLN A 309 25.21 10.17 -18.80
CA GLN A 309 26.56 10.06 -19.38
C GLN A 309 26.76 8.73 -20.12
N ALA A 310 26.13 7.65 -19.64
CA ALA A 310 26.07 6.37 -20.34
C ALA A 310 25.13 6.36 -21.57
N GLY A 311 24.58 7.53 -21.96
CA GLY A 311 23.65 7.67 -23.09
C GLY A 311 22.25 7.13 -22.81
N LYS A 312 21.94 6.80 -21.56
CA LYS A 312 20.66 6.20 -21.16
C LYS A 312 19.63 7.29 -20.87
N LYS A 313 18.39 7.09 -21.34
CA LYS A 313 17.33 8.10 -21.25
C LYS A 313 16.28 7.70 -20.21
N VAL A 314 16.16 8.53 -19.17
CA VAL A 314 15.18 8.35 -18.08
C VAL A 314 13.77 8.50 -18.63
N ALA A 315 12.96 7.46 -18.47
CA ALA A 315 11.52 7.46 -18.73
C ALA A 315 10.74 7.97 -17.54
N CYS A 316 11.06 7.50 -16.34
CA CYS A 316 10.37 7.92 -15.12
C CYS A 316 11.20 7.82 -13.84
N PHE A 317 10.74 8.50 -12.81
CA PHE A 317 10.98 8.21 -11.41
C PHE A 317 9.69 7.76 -10.75
N ILE A 318 9.72 6.65 -10.01
CA ILE A 318 8.60 6.17 -9.20
C ILE A 318 9.00 6.09 -7.72
N SER A 319 8.13 6.59 -6.85
CA SER A 319 8.28 6.49 -5.40
C SER A 319 6.92 6.59 -4.70
N GLU A 320 6.80 5.92 -3.55
CA GLU A 320 5.75 6.24 -2.58
C GLU A 320 6.03 7.64 -2.01
N PRO A 321 5.07 8.61 -2.00
CA PRO A 321 5.33 9.94 -1.41
C PRO A 321 5.50 9.91 0.11
N MET A 322 5.05 8.84 0.76
CA MET A 322 5.46 8.42 2.11
C MET A 322 5.91 6.97 2.00
N LEU A 323 7.15 6.68 2.37
CA LEU A 323 7.81 5.39 2.17
C LEU A 323 7.32 4.40 3.23
N ILE A 324 6.33 3.58 2.89
CA ILE A 324 5.63 2.74 3.87
C ILE A 324 6.44 1.50 4.21
N ILE A 325 6.86 0.73 3.21
CA ILE A 325 7.50 -0.58 3.42
C ILE A 325 8.91 -0.48 4.06
N PRO A 326 9.69 0.59 3.85
CA PRO A 326 10.89 0.88 4.65
C PRO A 326 10.60 1.22 6.12
N GLY A 327 9.35 1.54 6.48
CA GLY A 327 8.89 1.72 7.86
C GLY A 327 8.21 3.06 8.13
N CYS A 328 7.19 3.43 7.35
CA CYS A 328 6.42 4.67 7.51
C CYS A 328 7.28 5.96 7.56
N ILE A 329 8.28 6.06 6.69
CA ILE A 329 9.16 7.24 6.60
C ILE A 329 8.48 8.29 5.70
N MET A 330 8.10 9.43 6.28
CA MET A 330 7.90 10.64 5.48
C MET A 330 9.28 11.11 5.00
N PRO A 331 9.52 11.30 3.69
CA PRO A 331 10.74 11.95 3.23
C PRO A 331 10.86 13.34 3.86
N PRO A 332 12.10 13.82 4.12
CA PRO A 332 12.30 15.15 4.65
C PRO A 332 11.75 16.21 3.69
N PRO A 333 11.33 17.40 4.19
CA PRO A 333 10.87 18.50 3.36
C PRO A 333 11.83 18.80 2.20
N THR A 334 11.26 19.29 1.09
CA THR A 334 11.91 19.60 -0.21
C THR A 334 12.63 18.47 -0.94
N TRP A 335 13.00 17.35 -0.30
CA TRP A 335 13.73 16.27 -0.95
C TRP A 335 12.99 15.70 -2.17
N LEU A 336 11.70 15.36 -2.02
CA LEU A 336 10.91 14.78 -3.12
C LEU A 336 10.68 15.80 -4.26
N GLN A 337 10.57 17.09 -3.92
CA GLN A 337 10.44 18.19 -4.89
C GLN A 337 11.70 18.31 -5.77
N GLU A 338 12.89 18.30 -5.16
CA GLU A 338 14.16 18.41 -5.88
C GLU A 338 14.48 17.13 -6.69
N VAL A 339 14.10 15.94 -6.22
CA VAL A 339 14.19 14.71 -7.03
C VAL A 339 13.25 14.77 -8.24
N TYR A 340 12.00 15.21 -8.07
CA TYR A 340 11.07 15.38 -9.21
C TYR A 340 11.61 16.37 -10.25
N LYS A 341 12.23 17.48 -9.80
CA LYS A 341 12.88 18.47 -10.66
C LYS A 341 14.07 17.87 -11.42
N LEU A 342 14.97 17.17 -10.75
CA LEU A 342 16.13 16.46 -11.34
C LEU A 342 15.71 15.48 -12.46
N VAL A 343 14.61 14.76 -12.26
CA VAL A 343 14.08 13.79 -13.23
C VAL A 343 13.49 14.49 -14.45
N ARG A 344 12.74 15.58 -14.24
CA ARG A 344 12.19 16.42 -15.33
C ARG A 344 13.26 17.15 -16.12
N GLU A 345 14.31 17.64 -15.47
CA GLU A 345 15.54 18.16 -16.10
C GLU A 345 16.27 17.10 -16.95
N SER A 346 15.90 15.83 -16.80
CA SER A 346 16.38 14.68 -17.58
C SER A 346 15.38 14.14 -18.60
N GLY A 347 14.20 14.77 -18.72
CA GLY A 347 13.14 14.40 -19.66
C GLY A 347 12.23 13.24 -19.21
N GLY A 348 12.33 12.82 -17.94
CA GLY A 348 11.50 11.75 -17.37
C GLY A 348 10.24 12.28 -16.67
N LEU A 349 9.23 11.40 -16.53
CA LEU A 349 8.01 11.64 -15.76
C LEU A 349 8.18 11.32 -14.27
N CYS A 350 7.42 12.00 -13.41
CA CYS A 350 7.39 11.76 -11.97
C CYS A 350 6.10 11.03 -11.56
N ILE A 351 6.25 9.85 -10.95
CA ILE A 351 5.15 8.96 -10.58
C ILE A 351 5.01 8.92 -9.06
N ALA A 352 3.80 9.19 -8.56
CA ALA A 352 3.44 9.02 -7.16
C ALA A 352 2.72 7.68 -6.96
N ASP A 353 3.37 6.74 -6.26
CA ASP A 353 2.71 5.50 -5.81
C ASP A 353 1.90 5.77 -4.55
N GLU A 354 0.58 5.92 -4.71
CA GLU A 354 -0.39 6.12 -3.64
C GLU A 354 -1.15 4.82 -3.30
N VAL A 355 -0.67 3.64 -3.73
CA VAL A 355 -1.32 2.33 -3.52
C VAL A 355 -1.52 2.02 -2.03
N GLN A 356 -0.75 2.63 -1.13
CA GLN A 356 -0.86 2.45 0.33
C GLN A 356 -1.34 3.70 1.07
N THR A 357 -1.14 4.88 0.48
CA THR A 357 -1.22 6.18 1.17
C THR A 357 -2.34 7.09 0.68
N GLY A 358 -2.97 6.76 -0.45
CA GLY A 358 -4.10 7.51 -0.99
C GLY A 358 -5.37 7.38 -0.15
N LEU A 359 -6.39 8.15 -0.54
CA LEU A 359 -7.73 8.19 0.06
C LEU A 359 -7.75 8.64 1.53
N GLY A 360 -7.04 9.73 1.86
CA GLY A 360 -7.16 10.36 3.18
C GLY A 360 -6.38 9.65 4.30
N ARG A 361 -5.58 8.62 3.98
CA ARG A 361 -4.90 7.76 4.96
C ARG A 361 -4.02 8.50 5.96
N LEU A 362 -3.35 9.56 5.50
CA LEU A 362 -2.51 10.47 6.32
C LEU A 362 -3.34 11.41 7.21
N GLY A 363 -4.66 11.44 7.07
CA GLY A 363 -5.61 12.26 7.82
C GLY A 363 -5.60 13.76 7.49
N SER A 364 -4.44 14.33 7.14
CA SER A 364 -4.31 15.75 6.79
C SER A 364 -4.63 16.08 5.33
N HIS A 365 -4.52 15.09 4.44
CA HIS A 365 -4.59 15.25 2.99
C HIS A 365 -5.23 14.01 2.36
N PHE A 366 -5.90 14.20 1.22
CA PHE A 366 -6.54 13.09 0.50
C PHE A 366 -5.51 12.21 -0.22
N TRP A 367 -4.40 12.80 -0.66
CA TRP A 367 -3.26 12.12 -1.27
C TRP A 367 -1.96 12.48 -0.53
N SER A 368 -1.02 11.55 -0.42
CA SER A 368 0.27 11.79 0.24
C SER A 368 1.17 12.75 -0.52
N PHE A 369 1.08 12.80 -1.85
CA PHE A 369 1.84 13.75 -2.67
C PHE A 369 1.47 15.21 -2.34
N GLN A 370 0.23 15.48 -1.90
CA GLN A 370 -0.19 16.79 -1.41
C GLN A 370 0.54 17.14 -0.11
N ALA A 371 0.75 16.15 0.77
CA ALA A 371 1.48 16.29 2.03
C ALA A 371 3.01 16.45 1.87
N GLN A 372 3.52 16.26 0.65
CA GLN A 372 4.90 16.52 0.23
C GLN A 372 5.00 17.75 -0.69
N GLU A 373 3.88 18.42 -0.97
CA GLU A 373 3.83 19.60 -1.85
C GLU A 373 4.48 19.35 -3.23
N VAL A 374 4.26 18.15 -3.80
CA VAL A 374 4.71 17.80 -5.16
C VAL A 374 3.54 17.65 -6.12
N HIS A 375 3.83 17.88 -7.41
CA HIS A 375 2.91 17.66 -8.51
C HIS A 375 3.42 16.48 -9.34
N PRO A 376 2.88 15.26 -9.21
CA PRO A 376 3.25 14.11 -10.03
C PRO A 376 2.60 14.18 -11.41
N ASP A 377 3.24 13.60 -12.44
CA ASP A 377 2.71 13.48 -13.80
C ASP A 377 1.78 12.25 -13.94
N ILE A 378 2.00 11.24 -13.10
CA ILE A 378 1.19 10.03 -12.97
C ILE A 378 0.96 9.74 -11.48
N VAL A 379 -0.28 9.45 -11.09
CA VAL A 379 -0.63 8.90 -9.76
C VAL A 379 -1.10 7.47 -9.93
N ILE A 380 -0.61 6.57 -9.07
CA ILE A 380 -1.03 5.17 -9.04
C ILE A 380 -1.79 4.94 -7.75
N ILE A 381 -2.94 4.29 -7.83
CA ILE A 381 -3.72 3.89 -6.65
C ILE A 381 -4.19 2.44 -6.80
N GLY A 382 -4.29 1.70 -5.69
CA GLY A 382 -4.71 0.31 -5.61
C GLY A 382 -5.29 0.00 -4.24
N LYS A 383 -5.26 -1.27 -3.81
CA LYS A 383 -5.55 -1.77 -2.45
C LYS A 383 -6.76 -1.12 -1.75
N THR A 384 -6.57 0.04 -1.13
CA THR A 384 -7.58 0.84 -0.43
C THR A 384 -8.77 1.21 -1.31
N ILE A 385 -8.54 1.42 -2.62
CA ILE A 385 -9.51 1.90 -3.59
C ILE A 385 -10.76 1.02 -3.75
N GLY A 386 -10.59 -0.30 -3.59
CA GLY A 386 -11.68 -1.27 -3.59
C GLY A 386 -12.08 -1.78 -2.21
N ASN A 387 -11.51 -1.24 -1.12
CA ASN A 387 -11.62 -1.81 0.23
C ASN A 387 -11.27 -3.32 0.27
N GLY A 388 -10.30 -3.74 -0.55
CA GLY A 388 -9.93 -5.16 -0.78
C GLY A 388 -10.57 -5.84 -1.99
N TYR A 389 -11.52 -5.21 -2.69
CA TYR A 389 -11.92 -5.66 -4.03
C TYR A 389 -10.76 -5.49 -5.03
N PRO A 390 -10.54 -6.42 -5.99
CA PRO A 390 -9.49 -6.28 -7.01
C PRO A 390 -9.74 -5.09 -7.93
N MET A 391 -9.11 -3.96 -7.62
CA MET A 391 -9.09 -2.78 -8.46
C MET A 391 -7.91 -1.87 -8.12
N ALA A 392 -7.47 -1.15 -9.15
CA ALA A 392 -6.42 -0.14 -9.14
C ALA A 392 -6.68 0.86 -10.27
N SER A 393 -5.97 1.98 -10.27
CA SER A 393 -5.98 2.92 -11.39
C SER A 393 -4.65 3.65 -11.54
N VAL A 394 -4.25 3.85 -12.79
CA VAL A 394 -3.27 4.85 -13.22
C VAL A 394 -4.03 6.11 -13.60
N ILE A 395 -3.66 7.23 -12.98
CA ILE A 395 -4.32 8.52 -13.17
C ILE A 395 -3.28 9.51 -13.70
N THR A 396 -3.55 10.10 -14.86
CA THR A 396 -2.59 10.98 -15.56
C THR A 396 -3.33 12.00 -16.44
N SER A 397 -2.60 12.78 -17.23
CA SER A 397 -3.18 13.70 -18.21
C SER A 397 -3.64 12.97 -19.47
N LYS A 398 -4.61 13.54 -20.17
CA LYS A 398 -4.98 13.10 -21.54
C LYS A 398 -3.78 12.98 -22.49
N GLU A 399 -2.80 13.87 -22.35
CA GLU A 399 -1.61 13.91 -23.21
C GLU A 399 -0.73 12.67 -23.03
N ILE A 400 -0.46 12.28 -21.78
CA ILE A 400 0.32 11.07 -21.47
C ILE A 400 -0.47 9.82 -21.84
N ALA A 401 -1.77 9.78 -21.54
CA ALA A 401 -2.61 8.62 -21.86
C ALA A 401 -2.80 8.38 -23.38
N ALA A 402 -2.72 9.43 -24.20
CA ALA A 402 -2.92 9.34 -25.65
C ALA A 402 -1.94 8.39 -26.37
N VAL A 403 -0.76 8.12 -25.79
CA VAL A 403 0.26 7.21 -26.35
C VAL A 403 -0.20 5.74 -26.43
N LEU A 404 -1.28 5.39 -25.72
CA LEU A 404 -1.88 4.06 -25.81
C LEU A 404 -2.75 3.87 -27.08
N GLY A 405 -3.23 4.97 -27.69
CA GLY A 405 -4.19 4.93 -28.79
C GLY A 405 -5.47 4.19 -28.40
N ASP A 406 -5.97 3.30 -29.26
CA ASP A 406 -7.17 2.51 -29.00
C ASP A 406 -7.07 1.60 -27.75
N ARG A 407 -5.86 1.26 -27.27
CA ARG A 407 -5.67 0.43 -26.07
C ARG A 407 -6.19 1.08 -24.79
N VAL A 408 -6.47 2.39 -24.78
CA VAL A 408 -7.20 3.05 -23.67
C VAL A 408 -8.54 2.33 -23.37
N LYS A 409 -9.17 1.71 -24.38
CA LYS A 409 -10.42 0.94 -24.20
C LYS A 409 -10.28 -0.26 -23.27
N GLU A 410 -9.09 -0.84 -23.13
CA GLU A 410 -8.80 -1.99 -22.25
C GLU A 410 -8.85 -1.60 -20.78
N TYR A 411 -8.55 -0.33 -20.45
CA TYR A 411 -8.43 0.19 -19.09
C TYR A 411 -9.66 1.00 -18.64
N ARG A 412 -10.86 0.64 -19.13
CA ARG A 412 -12.11 1.30 -18.73
C ARG A 412 -12.54 0.88 -17.31
N CYS A 413 -13.17 1.80 -16.58
CA CYS A 413 -13.83 1.47 -15.32
C CYS A 413 -15.01 0.52 -15.59
N SER A 414 -14.96 -0.69 -15.03
CA SER A 414 -16.10 -1.62 -15.07
C SER A 414 -17.22 -1.15 -14.13
N GLN A 415 -18.47 -1.51 -14.41
CA GLN A 415 -19.61 -1.14 -13.55
C GLN A 415 -19.44 -1.59 -12.09
N VAL A 416 -18.76 -2.73 -11.85
CA VAL A 416 -18.50 -3.23 -10.49
C VAL A 416 -17.43 -2.38 -9.78
N MET A 417 -16.37 -1.98 -10.49
CA MET A 417 -15.38 -1.03 -9.98
C MET A 417 -16.03 0.33 -9.68
N ASP A 418 -16.94 0.78 -10.54
CA ASP A 418 -17.69 2.03 -10.38
C ASP A 418 -18.56 2.01 -9.11
N ALA A 419 -19.35 0.95 -8.93
CA ALA A 419 -20.23 0.78 -7.79
C ALA A 419 -19.44 0.60 -6.47
N VAL A 420 -18.38 -0.22 -6.47
CA VAL A 420 -17.54 -0.45 -5.29
C VAL A 420 -16.78 0.82 -4.91
N GLY A 421 -16.04 1.41 -5.85
CA GLY A 421 -15.24 2.61 -5.60
C GLY A 421 -16.09 3.79 -5.13
N SER A 422 -17.26 4.02 -5.75
CA SER A 422 -18.17 5.10 -5.35
C SER A 422 -18.63 4.96 -3.90
N VAL A 423 -18.88 3.72 -3.46
CA VAL A 423 -19.28 3.45 -2.07
C VAL A 423 -18.11 3.54 -1.09
N VAL A 424 -16.88 3.23 -1.52
CA VAL A 424 -15.67 3.46 -0.69
C VAL A 424 -15.45 4.96 -0.45
N LEU A 425 -15.55 5.80 -1.49
CA LEU A 425 -15.48 7.26 -1.36
C LEU A 425 -16.61 7.84 -0.52
N GLU A 426 -17.84 7.35 -0.70
CA GLU A 426 -18.97 7.82 0.08
C GLU A 426 -18.87 7.40 1.55
N GLY A 427 -18.35 6.19 1.85
CA GLY A 427 -18.04 5.76 3.23
C GLY A 427 -17.00 6.65 3.89
N LEU A 428 -15.88 6.94 3.20
CA LEU A 428 -14.85 7.88 3.66
C LEU A 428 -15.43 9.24 4.06
N ARG A 429 -16.36 9.76 3.24
CA ARG A 429 -17.00 11.06 3.42
C ARG A 429 -18.10 11.07 4.47
N GLN A 430 -18.97 10.06 4.50
CA GLN A 430 -20.10 9.98 5.44
C GLN A 430 -19.66 9.65 6.87
N GLU A 431 -18.62 8.84 7.03
CA GLU A 431 -18.13 8.38 8.34
C GLU A 431 -16.97 9.25 8.87
N HIS A 432 -16.62 10.35 8.18
CA HIS A 432 -15.55 11.30 8.56
C HIS A 432 -14.21 10.61 8.85
N LEU A 433 -13.86 9.64 7.99
CA LEU A 433 -12.76 8.72 8.25
C LEU A 433 -11.38 9.37 8.10
N MET A 434 -11.24 10.40 7.26
CA MET A 434 -10.00 11.16 7.13
C MET A 434 -9.73 11.97 8.41
N GLU A 435 -10.75 12.65 8.92
CA GLU A 435 -10.70 13.41 10.18
C GLU A 435 -10.51 12.48 11.39
N ALA A 436 -11.09 11.28 11.36
CA ALA A 436 -10.83 10.23 12.35
C ALA A 436 -9.38 9.76 12.29
N ALA A 437 -8.83 9.50 11.10
CA ALA A 437 -7.43 9.08 10.92
C ALA A 437 -6.44 10.15 11.40
N ALA A 438 -6.72 11.44 11.19
CA ALA A 438 -5.93 12.53 11.76
C ALA A 438 -5.96 12.51 13.30
N ARG A 439 -7.16 12.50 13.90
CA ARG A 439 -7.36 12.55 15.35
C ARG A 439 -6.74 11.33 16.07
N VAL A 440 -7.06 10.12 15.59
CA VAL A 440 -6.62 8.87 16.21
C VAL A 440 -5.15 8.59 15.91
N GLY A 441 -4.67 8.94 14.72
CA GLY A 441 -3.25 8.85 14.34
C GLY A 441 -2.34 9.74 15.19
N ASN A 442 -2.73 11.00 15.42
CA ASN A 442 -1.99 11.91 16.29
C ASN A 442 -1.92 11.38 17.73
N PHE A 443 -3.06 10.95 18.29
CA PHE A 443 -3.11 10.33 19.62
C PHE A 443 -2.19 9.08 19.70
N LEU A 444 -2.22 8.22 18.69
CA LEU A 444 -1.39 7.02 18.63
C LEU A 444 0.11 7.36 18.59
N LEU A 445 0.52 8.35 17.79
CA LEU A 445 1.90 8.83 17.72
C LEU A 445 2.36 9.41 19.07
N GLU A 446 1.55 10.26 19.72
CA GLU A 446 1.86 10.81 21.05
C GLU A 446 2.05 9.70 22.11
N GLU A 447 1.18 8.71 22.15
CA GLU A 447 1.27 7.60 23.09
C GLU A 447 2.46 6.67 22.79
N LEU A 448 2.76 6.39 21.51
CA LEU A 448 3.95 5.62 21.16
C LEU A 448 5.25 6.34 21.50
N ILE A 449 5.31 7.68 21.39
CA ILE A 449 6.43 8.49 21.87
C ILE A 449 6.52 8.45 23.41
N ARG A 450 5.39 8.43 24.13
CA ARG A 450 5.39 8.20 25.59
C ARG A 450 5.94 6.82 25.96
N LEU A 451 5.56 5.76 25.21
CA LEU A 451 6.16 4.43 25.36
C LEU A 451 7.65 4.43 25.00
N GLN A 452 8.07 5.18 23.98
CA GLN A 452 9.49 5.35 23.64
C GLN A 452 10.27 5.92 24.83
N HIS A 453 9.79 6.97 25.51
CA HIS A 453 10.48 7.45 26.72
C HIS A 453 10.57 6.42 27.85
N LYS A 454 9.63 5.47 27.94
CA LYS A 454 9.60 4.42 28.96
C LYS A 454 10.43 3.17 28.63
N HIS A 455 10.52 2.77 27.36
CA HIS A 455 11.05 1.47 26.94
C HIS A 455 12.28 1.59 26.03
N GLU A 456 13.45 1.19 26.52
CA GLU A 456 14.75 1.32 25.84
C GLU A 456 14.78 0.67 24.45
N TYR A 457 14.04 -0.44 24.27
CA TYR A 457 13.91 -1.15 23.00
C TYR A 457 13.28 -0.33 21.87
N ILE A 458 12.52 0.72 22.16
CA ILE A 458 11.96 1.59 21.12
C ILE A 458 13.03 2.61 20.73
N GLY A 459 13.50 2.51 19.50
CA GLY A 459 14.51 3.36 18.89
C GLY A 459 13.94 4.67 18.36
N ASP A 460 12.91 4.57 17.51
CA ASP A 460 12.28 5.68 16.79
C ASP A 460 10.77 5.42 16.65
N VAL A 461 9.98 6.48 16.63
CA VAL A 461 8.53 6.45 16.38
C VAL A 461 8.25 7.50 15.32
N ARG A 462 7.62 7.08 14.21
CA ARG A 462 7.38 7.93 13.03
C ARG A 462 6.12 7.52 12.30
N GLY A 463 5.53 8.45 11.55
CA GLY A 463 4.32 8.19 10.79
C GLY A 463 3.45 9.43 10.63
N ARG A 464 2.28 9.25 10.02
CA ARG A 464 1.27 10.30 9.83
C ARG A 464 -0.11 9.67 9.63
N GLY A 465 -1.12 10.21 10.31
CA GLY A 465 -2.45 9.60 10.32
C GLY A 465 -2.41 8.16 10.84
N LEU A 466 -3.12 7.23 10.18
CA LEU A 466 -3.13 5.81 10.52
C LEU A 466 -2.07 5.00 9.75
N MET A 467 -0.88 5.58 9.57
CA MET A 467 0.32 4.90 9.03
C MET A 467 1.49 5.20 9.96
N VAL A 468 1.76 4.29 10.90
CA VAL A 468 2.76 4.49 11.95
C VAL A 468 3.74 3.33 12.02
N GLY A 469 5.03 3.65 12.12
CA GLY A 469 6.13 2.72 12.36
C GLY A 469 6.77 2.99 13.72
N MET A 470 7.01 1.91 14.48
CA MET A 470 7.75 1.92 15.73
C MET A 470 8.97 0.99 15.59
N GLU A 471 10.16 1.58 15.58
CA GLU A 471 11.38 0.85 15.30
C GLU A 471 12.01 0.25 16.55
N VAL A 472 12.24 -1.07 16.54
CA VAL A 472 12.78 -1.83 17.66
C VAL A 472 14.30 -2.02 17.48
N VAL A 473 15.07 -1.63 18.50
CA VAL A 473 16.55 -1.67 18.50
C VAL A 473 17.08 -2.20 19.82
N TRP A 474 18.29 -2.76 19.81
CA TRP A 474 18.98 -3.17 21.04
C TRP A 474 19.37 -1.97 21.91
N SER A 475 19.80 -0.86 21.28
CA SER A 475 20.09 0.40 21.97
C SER A 475 19.86 1.59 21.03
N ARG A 476 19.39 2.71 21.58
CA ARG A 476 19.23 3.97 20.83
C ARG A 476 20.56 4.56 20.36
N GLN A 477 21.64 4.28 21.09
CA GLN A 477 22.98 4.79 20.76
C GLN A 477 23.56 4.07 19.54
N SER A 478 23.49 2.73 19.51
CA SER A 478 23.97 1.94 18.37
C SER A 478 22.97 1.88 17.21
N ARG A 479 21.68 2.09 17.50
CA ARG A 479 20.54 1.85 16.58
C ARG A 479 20.53 0.44 15.99
N LYS A 480 21.22 -0.53 16.62
CA LYS A 480 21.34 -1.92 16.12
C LYS A 480 19.94 -2.55 16.05
N PRO A 481 19.46 -3.02 14.88
CA PRO A 481 18.15 -3.66 14.75
C PRO A 481 17.98 -4.82 15.74
N ALA A 482 16.79 -4.96 16.32
CA ALA A 482 16.44 -6.06 17.21
C ALA A 482 15.24 -6.84 16.65
N GLN A 483 15.46 -7.54 15.53
CA GLN A 483 14.44 -8.35 14.85
C GLN A 483 13.78 -9.36 15.80
N GLU A 484 14.59 -10.05 16.60
CA GLU A 484 14.15 -11.11 17.52
C GLU A 484 13.23 -10.55 18.62
N ILE A 485 13.47 -9.30 19.03
CA ILE A 485 12.62 -8.59 19.98
C ILE A 485 11.33 -8.11 19.31
N ALA A 486 11.42 -7.58 18.07
CA ALA A 486 10.24 -7.21 17.29
C ALA A 486 9.30 -8.42 17.05
N GLU A 487 9.84 -9.58 16.69
CA GLU A 487 9.09 -10.83 16.50
C GLU A 487 8.49 -11.34 17.82
N GLN A 488 9.21 -11.23 18.95
CA GLN A 488 8.65 -11.51 20.29
C GLN A 488 7.47 -10.60 20.63
N ILE A 489 7.57 -9.28 20.36
CA ILE A 489 6.48 -8.34 20.59
C ILE A 489 5.26 -8.68 19.73
N VAL A 490 5.44 -8.95 18.43
CA VAL A 490 4.34 -9.35 17.53
C VAL A 490 3.63 -10.61 18.03
N ASN A 491 4.39 -11.64 18.44
CA ASN A 491 3.83 -12.89 18.94
C ASN A 491 3.08 -12.70 20.28
N ARG A 492 3.65 -11.97 21.24
CA ARG A 492 2.98 -11.66 22.52
C ARG A 492 1.75 -10.77 22.32
N MET A 493 1.80 -9.79 21.42
CA MET A 493 0.64 -8.93 21.11
C MET A 493 -0.51 -9.71 20.47
N ARG A 494 -0.21 -10.73 19.65
CA ARG A 494 -1.21 -11.68 19.15
C ARG A 494 -1.87 -12.48 20.29
N GLU A 495 -1.11 -12.89 21.31
CA GLU A 495 -1.66 -13.53 22.52
C GLU A 495 -2.48 -12.56 23.38
N GLU A 496 -2.15 -11.26 23.34
CA GLU A 496 -2.99 -10.17 23.84
C GLU A 496 -4.10 -9.75 22.84
N TYR A 497 -4.48 -10.57 21.87
CA TYR A 497 -5.58 -10.30 20.92
C TYR A 497 -5.43 -9.03 20.05
N VAL A 498 -4.20 -8.68 19.68
CA VAL A 498 -3.90 -7.59 18.74
C VAL A 498 -3.02 -8.12 17.61
N ILE A 499 -3.44 -7.93 16.36
CA ILE A 499 -2.66 -8.33 15.18
C ILE A 499 -1.74 -7.17 14.81
N LEU A 500 -0.43 -7.37 14.95
CA LEU A 500 0.64 -6.50 14.47
C LEU A 500 1.51 -7.25 13.45
N ALA A 501 2.30 -6.50 12.68
CA ALA A 501 3.31 -7.03 11.77
C ALA A 501 4.62 -6.25 11.91
N ASN A 502 5.73 -6.90 11.55
CA ASN A 502 7.05 -6.29 11.49
C ASN A 502 7.54 -6.18 10.02
N GLU A 503 7.98 -4.98 9.66
CA GLU A 503 8.49 -4.61 8.33
C GLU A 503 9.87 -3.92 8.46
N GLY A 504 10.29 -3.18 7.42
CA GLY A 504 11.66 -2.73 7.23
C GLY A 504 12.54 -3.78 6.52
N GLN A 505 13.77 -3.38 6.18
CA GLN A 505 14.79 -4.27 5.61
C GLN A 505 15.20 -5.35 6.64
N GLU A 506 15.48 -4.91 7.87
CA GLU A 506 15.95 -5.74 8.99
C GLU A 506 14.80 -6.33 9.84
N ARG A 507 13.56 -6.26 9.33
CA ARG A 507 12.33 -6.79 9.95
C ARG A 507 12.12 -6.39 11.43
N ASN A 508 12.61 -5.23 11.83
CA ASN A 508 12.62 -4.75 13.21
C ASN A 508 11.63 -3.59 13.47
N ILE A 509 10.83 -3.18 12.48
CA ILE A 509 9.90 -2.04 12.60
C ILE A 509 8.48 -2.55 12.73
N LEU A 510 7.84 -2.33 13.88
CA LEU A 510 6.44 -2.68 14.08
C LEU A 510 5.54 -1.67 13.38
N MET A 511 4.61 -2.15 12.57
CA MET A 511 3.71 -1.31 11.78
C MET A 511 2.31 -1.30 12.39
N VAL A 512 1.73 -0.10 12.50
CA VAL A 512 0.33 0.13 12.87
C VAL A 512 -0.35 0.83 11.70
N MET A 513 -1.05 0.05 10.90
CA MET A 513 -1.74 0.43 9.67
C MET A 513 -3.15 -0.19 9.65
N PRO A 514 -4.06 0.18 10.58
CA PRO A 514 -5.40 -0.39 10.67
C PRO A 514 -6.35 0.10 9.56
N PRO A 515 -7.56 -0.48 9.45
CA PRO A 515 -8.71 0.18 8.80
C PRO A 515 -8.95 1.61 9.31
N MET A 516 -9.48 2.51 8.47
CA MET A 516 -9.69 3.92 8.82
C MET A 516 -10.75 4.13 9.92
N CYS A 517 -11.64 3.15 10.13
CA CYS A 517 -12.64 3.13 11.20
C CYS A 517 -12.06 2.72 12.58
N PHE A 518 -10.74 2.60 12.70
CA PHE A 518 -10.05 2.37 13.97
C PHE A 518 -10.24 3.54 14.95
N THR A 519 -10.72 3.24 16.16
CA THR A 519 -11.12 4.28 17.11
C THR A 519 -10.04 4.61 18.12
N GLN A 520 -10.25 5.69 18.90
CA GLN A 520 -9.36 6.06 19.98
C GLN A 520 -9.36 5.01 21.10
N GLU A 521 -10.46 4.31 21.33
CA GLU A 521 -10.54 3.16 22.25
C GLU A 521 -9.68 1.97 21.76
N ASN A 522 -9.62 1.73 20.45
CA ASN A 522 -8.69 0.74 19.89
C ASN A 522 -7.24 1.16 20.10
N ALA A 523 -6.91 2.44 19.89
CA ALA A 523 -5.57 2.97 20.15
C ALA A 523 -5.18 2.83 21.64
N VAL A 524 -6.08 3.19 22.57
CA VAL A 524 -5.86 3.01 24.02
C VAL A 524 -5.61 1.53 24.35
N SER A 525 -6.42 0.61 23.83
CA SER A 525 -6.25 -0.83 24.05
C SER A 525 -4.94 -1.37 23.45
N LEU A 526 -4.53 -0.89 22.27
CA LEU A 526 -3.24 -1.21 21.65
C LEU A 526 -2.08 -0.76 22.55
N ILE A 527 -2.07 0.51 22.98
CA ILE A 527 -1.01 1.10 23.81
C ILE A 527 -0.89 0.37 25.16
N GLN A 528 -2.00 0.11 25.84
CA GLN A 528 -2.00 -0.60 27.14
C GLN A 528 -1.42 -2.02 27.03
N ARG A 529 -1.76 -2.76 25.97
CA ARG A 529 -1.26 -4.12 25.74
C ARG A 529 0.20 -4.11 25.30
N LEU A 530 0.59 -3.14 24.46
CA LEU A 530 1.98 -2.95 24.04
C LEU A 530 2.88 -2.57 25.21
N ASP A 531 2.43 -1.68 26.10
CA ASP A 531 3.15 -1.30 27.32
C ASP A 531 3.38 -2.50 28.25
N LYS A 532 2.35 -3.35 28.42
CA LYS A 532 2.43 -4.62 29.15
C LYS A 532 3.48 -5.54 28.52
N VAL A 533 3.38 -5.83 27.22
CA VAL A 533 4.30 -6.72 26.50
C VAL A 533 5.74 -6.22 26.55
N LEU A 534 5.97 -4.91 26.35
CA LEU A 534 7.30 -4.32 26.45
C LEU A 534 7.87 -4.41 27.89
N SER A 535 7.01 -4.29 28.91
CA SER A 535 7.39 -4.46 30.32
C SER A 535 7.71 -5.91 30.70
N GLU A 536 7.22 -6.90 29.94
CA GLU A 536 7.51 -8.33 30.13
C GLU A 536 8.85 -8.75 29.49
N LEU A 537 9.41 -7.96 28.56
CA LEU A 537 10.66 -8.27 27.88
C LEU A 537 11.85 -8.30 28.86
N PRO A 538 12.84 -9.19 28.63
CA PRO A 538 14.06 -9.19 29.41
C PRO A 538 14.77 -7.84 29.25
N LYS A 539 15.17 -7.20 30.35
CA LYS A 539 15.99 -5.98 30.26
C LYS A 539 17.34 -6.31 29.60
N HIS A 540 17.75 -5.49 28.65
CA HIS A 540 19.06 -5.61 28.00
C HIS A 540 20.16 -5.52 29.05
N ARG A 541 20.85 -6.63 29.32
CA ARG A 541 22.16 -6.57 29.97
C ARG A 541 23.15 -6.31 28.87
N VAL A 542 23.63 -5.07 28.76
CA VAL A 542 24.77 -4.73 27.89
C VAL A 542 25.89 -5.70 28.24
N SER A 543 26.42 -6.42 27.24
CA SER A 543 27.54 -7.32 27.51
C SER A 543 28.80 -6.49 27.75
N LYS A 544 29.75 -6.99 28.54
CA LYS A 544 31.05 -6.31 28.75
C LYS A 544 31.85 -6.12 27.44
N GLU A 545 31.48 -6.84 26.39
CA GLU A 545 32.03 -6.72 25.04
C GLU A 545 31.46 -5.51 24.28
N GLU A 546 30.18 -5.17 24.51
CA GLU A 546 29.59 -3.92 24.02
C GLU A 546 30.10 -2.70 24.80
N GLU A 547 30.38 -2.81 26.11
CA GLU A 547 31.11 -1.77 26.85
C GLU A 547 32.54 -1.56 26.30
N SER A 548 33.27 -2.66 26.00
CA SER A 548 34.62 -2.57 25.40
C SER A 548 34.63 -1.95 24.01
N SER A 549 33.63 -2.22 23.16
CA SER A 549 33.55 -1.61 21.82
C SER A 549 33.07 -0.15 21.84
N LEU A 550 32.32 0.27 22.87
CA LEU A 550 32.03 1.68 23.13
C LEU A 550 33.25 2.44 23.70
N LEU A 551 34.12 1.76 24.45
CA LEU A 551 35.39 2.32 24.96
C LEU A 551 36.45 2.47 23.87
N SER A 552 36.57 1.52 22.94
CA SER A 552 37.53 1.63 21.83
C SER A 552 37.20 2.78 20.87
N TYR A 553 35.92 3.14 20.71
CA TYR A 553 35.50 4.29 19.91
C TYR A 553 35.81 5.66 20.54
N ARG A 554 36.27 5.71 21.80
CA ARG A 554 36.68 6.94 22.51
C ARG A 554 38.19 7.21 22.48
N MET A 555 38.99 6.35 21.83
CA MET A 555 40.45 6.42 21.84
C MET A 555 41.03 6.48 20.42
N LEU A 556 40.91 7.64 19.75
CA LEU A 556 41.72 7.98 18.57
C LEU A 556 42.13 9.46 18.56
N PRO A 557 43.43 9.76 18.71
CA PRO A 557 44.04 10.96 18.19
C PRO A 557 44.98 10.66 17.01
N GLY A 558 44.78 11.37 15.90
CA GLY A 558 45.86 11.90 15.05
C GLY A 558 46.84 10.97 14.31
N MET A 559 46.60 10.82 13.00
CA MET A 559 47.60 10.92 11.90
C MET A 559 48.71 9.85 11.69
N CYS A 560 48.69 9.37 10.43
CA CYS A 560 49.82 9.17 9.51
C CYS A 560 50.61 7.83 9.42
N GLU A 561 50.60 7.33 8.18
CA GLU A 561 51.66 6.63 7.42
C GLU A 561 52.04 5.17 7.72
N GLY A 562 52.15 4.37 6.63
CA GLY A 562 53.25 3.39 6.53
C GLY A 562 52.93 1.91 6.23
N ARG A 563 52.56 1.60 4.97
CA ARG A 563 52.90 0.35 4.20
C ARG A 563 52.74 -1.06 4.85
N LEU A 564 51.94 -1.87 4.14
CA LEU A 564 52.22 -3.27 3.69
C LEU A 564 52.87 -4.28 4.66
N GLY A 565 52.18 -5.40 4.91
CA GLY A 565 52.85 -6.67 5.25
C GLY A 565 51.97 -7.68 5.99
N ILE A 566 51.45 -8.69 5.28
CA ILE A 566 50.84 -9.89 5.89
C ILE A 566 51.96 -10.83 6.37
N ILE A 567 51.85 -11.41 7.57
CA ILE A 567 52.18 -12.82 7.91
C ILE A 567 51.76 -13.12 9.37
N GLN A 568 51.36 -14.37 9.64
CA GLN A 568 50.84 -14.86 10.93
C GLN A 568 51.94 -15.01 12.01
N PRO A 569 51.63 -14.85 13.31
CA PRO A 569 52.52 -15.26 14.39
C PRO A 569 52.30 -16.74 14.79
N GLN A 570 53.37 -17.53 14.73
CA GLN A 570 53.50 -18.76 15.52
C GLN A 570 54.01 -18.45 16.95
N LYS A 571 53.94 -19.43 17.85
CA LYS A 571 54.23 -19.33 19.29
C LYS A 571 55.72 -19.21 19.65
N ALA A 572 55.94 -18.75 20.89
CA ALA A 572 56.98 -19.14 21.88
C ALA A 572 58.16 -18.17 22.16
N GLY A 573 58.70 -18.25 23.39
CA GLY A 573 59.73 -17.36 23.98
C GLY A 573 59.10 -16.31 24.92
N GLU A 574 59.44 -16.13 26.22
CA GLU A 574 60.73 -16.29 26.96
C GLU A 574 61.84 -15.44 26.32
N GLU A 575 62.59 -14.58 27.01
CA GLU A 575 62.79 -14.29 28.46
C GLU A 575 63.38 -12.85 28.62
N GLU A 576 63.46 -12.32 29.85
CA GLU A 576 64.51 -11.39 30.41
C GLU A 576 64.98 -10.10 29.64
N ASP A 577 65.58 -9.07 30.24
CA ASP A 577 65.54 -8.41 31.57
C ASP A 577 66.18 -6.99 31.37
N ASP A 578 66.42 -6.23 32.44
CA ASP A 578 67.14 -4.94 32.52
C ASP A 578 66.44 -3.70 31.91
N GLY A 579 66.44 -2.51 32.53
CA GLY A 579 67.01 -2.09 33.82
C GLY A 579 67.22 -0.57 33.85
N ASP A 580 66.85 0.10 34.96
CA ASP A 580 66.98 1.55 35.24
C ASP A 580 66.29 2.54 34.26
N GLY A 581 65.88 3.75 34.65
CA GLY A 581 65.89 4.43 35.96
C GLY A 581 65.54 5.92 35.84
N PHE A 582 65.35 6.59 36.98
CA PHE A 582 65.26 8.07 37.18
C PHE A 582 63.96 8.87 36.89
N GLN A 583 63.21 9.08 37.98
CA GLN A 583 62.83 10.37 38.59
C GLN A 583 61.96 11.43 37.86
N ASN A 584 60.75 11.56 38.44
CA ASN A 584 60.02 12.80 38.75
C ASN A 584 60.77 14.15 38.61
N SER A 585 60.09 15.13 38.02
CA SER A 585 59.97 16.46 38.65
C SER A 585 58.56 17.03 38.45
N ARG A 586 58.06 17.75 39.48
CA ARG A 586 56.74 18.38 39.51
C ARG A 586 56.84 19.84 39.08
N THR A 587 55.79 20.37 38.46
CA THR A 587 55.42 21.77 38.67
C THR A 587 53.90 21.94 38.62
N ASN A 588 53.35 22.61 39.63
CA ASN A 588 51.94 22.96 39.72
C ASN A 588 51.63 24.14 38.78
N MET A 589 50.37 24.28 38.33
CA MET A 589 49.62 25.51 38.60
C MET A 589 48.10 25.30 38.52
N ASN A 590 47.36 26.17 39.21
CA ASN A 590 45.97 25.95 39.61
C ASN A 590 44.94 26.38 38.56
N LEU A 591 43.73 25.82 38.69
CA LEU A 591 42.49 26.47 38.28
C LEU A 591 42.19 27.67 39.21
N GLU A 592 41.51 28.72 38.72
CA GLU A 592 40.18 29.13 39.23
C GLU A 592 39.57 30.37 38.53
N TYR A 593 38.23 30.31 38.36
CA TYR A 593 37.19 31.36 38.25
C TYR A 593 37.35 32.67 37.47
N SER A 594 36.30 32.96 36.67
CA SER A 594 35.51 34.20 36.84
C SER A 594 34.01 33.98 36.57
N GLN A 595 33.15 34.62 37.37
CA GLN A 595 31.70 34.78 37.14
C GLN A 595 31.38 36.24 36.80
N ASN A 596 30.16 36.46 36.26
CA ASN A 596 29.35 37.71 36.13
C ASN A 596 28.97 37.98 34.65
N SER A 597 27.73 37.76 34.20
CA SER A 597 26.44 38.43 34.50
C SER A 597 26.25 39.78 33.80
N TYR A 598 25.21 39.93 32.96
CA TYR A 598 24.43 41.18 32.83
C TYR A 598 23.09 40.99 32.08
N GLN A 599 22.16 41.91 32.41
CA GLN A 599 20.79 42.15 31.94
C GLN A 599 20.70 43.63 31.48
N ASP A 600 19.79 44.11 30.64
CA ASP A 600 18.62 43.56 29.91
C ASP A 600 18.40 44.44 28.65
N LEU A 601 17.18 44.45 28.07
CA LEU A 601 16.62 45.38 27.04
C LEU A 601 16.90 44.96 25.57
N ASP A 602 15.93 44.99 24.65
CA ASP A 602 14.48 45.35 24.68
C ASP A 602 13.60 44.20 24.15
#